data_AF-E4Z3H6-F1
#
_entry.id   AF-E4Z3H6-F1
#
_cell.length_a   1.000
_cell.length_b   1.000
_cell.length_c   1.000
_cell.angle_alpha   90.00
_cell.angle_beta   90.00
_cell.angle_gamma   90.00
#
_symmetry.space_group_name_H-M   'P 1'
#
loop_
_entity.id
_entity.type
_entity.pdbx_description
1 polymer ?
#
loop_
_entity_poly.entity_id
_entity_poly.type
_entity_poly.pdbx_seq_one_letter_code
_entity_poly.pdbx_strand_id
1 'polypeptide(L)'
;AKKVLDSYSDFIRVLTNAEEIGFTKDIPAGCVLTVVNDDVNAHVLLKGVIDFEKEVVKMEKSRQGIENKISSQEKKMNAKDYASKVPEAVQSADKEKIESLRIELSEMDKAIEGIKKMLI
;
A
#
# COMPACT_ATOMS: atom_id res chain seq x y z
N ALA A 1 25.90 -12.52 -18.60
CA ALA A 1 24.60 -12.92 -18.02
C ALA A 1 23.68 -13.56 -19.07
N LYS A 2 23.13 -12.81 -20.04
CA LYS A 2 22.15 -13.33 -21.02
C LYS A 2 22.58 -14.63 -21.72
N LYS A 3 23.78 -14.66 -22.31
CA LYS A 3 24.29 -15.86 -23.01
C LYS A 3 24.41 -17.12 -22.13
N VAL A 4 24.63 -16.95 -20.83
CA VAL A 4 24.68 -18.05 -19.85
C VAL A 4 23.26 -18.49 -19.49
N LEU A 5 22.36 -17.54 -19.22
CA LEU A 5 20.95 -17.85 -18.94
C LEU A 5 20.26 -18.53 -20.14
N ASP A 6 20.59 -18.12 -21.36
CA ASP A 6 20.14 -18.77 -22.60
C ASP A 6 20.56 -20.25 -22.64
N SER A 7 21.79 -20.58 -22.23
CA SER A 7 22.26 -21.98 -22.21
C SER A 7 21.56 -22.86 -21.17
N TYR A 8 20.87 -22.28 -20.19
CA TYR A 8 20.09 -23.00 -19.17
C TYR A 8 18.58 -22.83 -19.35
N SER A 9 18.12 -22.23 -20.44
CA SER A 9 16.70 -21.91 -20.66
C SER A 9 15.79 -23.13 -20.54
N ASP A 10 16.19 -24.28 -21.10
CA ASP A 10 15.40 -25.53 -21.03
C ASP A 10 15.23 -26.03 -19.60
N PHE A 11 16.30 -25.97 -18.79
CA PHE A 11 16.22 -26.33 -17.37
C PHE A 11 15.32 -25.36 -16.61
N ILE A 12 15.43 -24.06 -16.88
CA ILE A 12 14.58 -23.06 -16.25
C ILE A 12 13.12 -23.33 -16.59
N ARG A 13 12.76 -23.60 -17.85
CA ARG A 13 11.38 -23.92 -18.26
C ARG A 13 10.82 -25.13 -17.53
N VAL A 14 11.58 -26.21 -17.44
CA VAL A 14 11.14 -27.44 -16.78
C VAL A 14 10.96 -27.23 -15.29
N LEU A 15 11.90 -26.56 -14.62
CA LEU A 15 11.86 -26.35 -13.18
C LEU A 15 10.78 -25.34 -12.75
N THR A 16 10.48 -24.34 -13.58
CA THR A 16 9.45 -23.32 -13.30
C THR A 16 8.09 -23.64 -13.92
N ASN A 17 8.01 -24.68 -14.75
CA ASN A 17 6.84 -25.01 -15.57
C ASN A 17 6.37 -23.83 -16.45
N ALA A 18 7.34 -23.12 -17.05
CA ALA A 18 7.07 -21.97 -17.92
C ALA A 18 6.99 -22.39 -19.39
N GLU A 19 5.98 -21.87 -20.10
CA GLU A 19 5.79 -22.09 -21.53
C GLU A 19 6.80 -21.29 -22.38
N GLU A 20 7.08 -20.05 -21.96
CA GLU A 20 8.02 -19.15 -22.63
C GLU A 20 8.99 -18.50 -21.64
N ILE A 21 10.20 -18.21 -22.12
CA ILE A 21 11.20 -17.43 -21.39
C ILE A 21 11.62 -16.25 -22.27
N GLY A 22 11.46 -15.05 -21.71
CA GLY A 22 11.91 -13.80 -22.30
C GLY A 22 12.94 -13.11 -21.40
N PHE A 23 13.76 -12.26 -22.00
CA PHE A 23 14.70 -11.40 -21.27
C PHE A 23 14.24 -9.96 -21.35
N THR A 24 13.84 -9.41 -20.21
CA THR A 24 13.49 -8.00 -20.06
C THR A 24 14.50 -7.31 -19.16
N LYS A 25 14.72 -6.03 -19.40
CA LYS A 25 15.54 -5.18 -18.53
C LYS A 25 14.71 -4.64 -17.35
N ASP A 26 13.42 -4.45 -17.58
CA ASP A 26 12.50 -3.84 -16.62
C ASP A 26 11.55 -4.90 -16.05
N ILE A 27 11.26 -4.79 -14.75
CA ILE A 27 10.31 -5.67 -14.06
C ILE A 27 8.88 -5.26 -14.46
N PRO A 28 8.03 -6.18 -14.91
CA PRO A 28 6.65 -5.87 -15.25
C PRO A 28 5.86 -5.27 -14.07
N ALA A 29 4.97 -4.34 -14.39
CA ALA A 29 4.00 -3.75 -13.48
C ALA A 29 3.16 -4.81 -12.76
N GLY A 30 3.04 -4.69 -11.43
CA GLY A 30 2.25 -5.62 -10.61
C GLY A 30 2.99 -6.88 -10.16
N CYS A 31 4.32 -6.90 -10.29
CA CYS A 31 5.16 -7.92 -9.69
C CYS A 31 5.52 -7.60 -8.23
N VAL A 32 5.40 -8.59 -7.36
CA VAL A 32 5.89 -8.52 -5.97
C VAL A 32 7.29 -9.13 -5.90
N LEU A 33 8.21 -8.42 -5.23
CA LEU A 33 9.55 -8.90 -4.93
C LEU A 33 9.49 -9.99 -3.85
N THR A 34 10.11 -11.12 -4.14
CA THR A 34 10.45 -12.17 -3.19
C THR A 34 11.96 -12.36 -3.25
N VAL A 35 12.65 -12.03 -2.17
CA VAL A 35 14.10 -12.24 -2.08
C VAL A 35 14.35 -13.75 -1.94
N VAL A 36 15.11 -14.32 -2.85
CA VAL A 36 15.49 -15.75 -2.79
C VAL A 36 16.77 -15.90 -1.97
N ASN A 37 17.77 -15.07 -2.26
CA ASN A 37 19.02 -14.94 -1.53
C ASN A 37 19.72 -13.62 -1.93
N ASP A 38 20.95 -13.40 -1.45
CA ASP A 38 21.73 -12.18 -1.70
C ASP A 38 22.01 -11.92 -3.19
N ASP A 39 21.99 -12.96 -4.02
CA ASP A 39 22.34 -12.90 -5.44
C ASP A 39 21.12 -12.91 -6.36
N VAL A 40 19.95 -13.33 -5.87
CA VAL A 40 18.77 -13.62 -6.70
C VAL A 40 17.48 -13.12 -6.06
N ASN A 41 16.73 -12.36 -6.86
CA ASN A 41 15.40 -11.87 -6.55
C ASN A 41 14.38 -12.48 -7.51
N ALA A 42 13.29 -13.00 -6.97
CA ALA A 42 12.12 -13.43 -7.74
C ALA A 42 11.07 -12.33 -7.76
N HIS A 43 10.47 -12.08 -8.92
CA HIS A 43 9.39 -11.11 -9.10
C HIS A 43 8.16 -11.85 -9.62
N VAL A 44 7.10 -11.91 -8.81
CA VAL A 44 5.89 -12.66 -9.13
C VAL A 44 4.77 -11.71 -9.51
N LEU A 45 4.27 -11.82 -10.75
CA LEU A 45 3.15 -11.01 -11.23
C LEU A 45 1.85 -11.43 -10.52
N LEU A 46 1.25 -10.51 -9.78
CA LEU A 46 -0.04 -10.71 -9.11
C LEU A 46 -1.19 -10.00 -9.84
N LYS A 47 -0.88 -9.13 -10.81
CA LYS A 47 -1.86 -8.42 -11.62
C LYS A 47 -2.72 -9.44 -12.39
N GLY A 48 -4.03 -9.39 -12.19
CA GLY A 48 -4.99 -10.33 -12.77
C GLY A 48 -5.39 -11.51 -11.87
N VAL A 49 -4.59 -11.84 -10.85
CA VAL A 49 -4.99 -12.72 -9.74
C VAL A 49 -5.67 -11.91 -8.64
N ILE A 50 -5.14 -10.72 -8.37
CA ILE A 50 -5.69 -9.75 -7.43
C ILE A 50 -6.21 -8.55 -8.23
N ASP A 51 -7.43 -8.13 -7.90
CA ASP A 51 -8.04 -6.92 -8.43
C ASP A 51 -7.58 -5.70 -7.62
N PHE A 52 -6.37 -5.23 -7.94
CA PHE A 52 -5.75 -4.11 -7.25
C PHE A 52 -6.55 -2.80 -7.38
N GLU A 53 -7.28 -2.60 -8.48
CA GLU A 53 -8.14 -1.43 -8.65
C GLU A 53 -9.29 -1.44 -7.65
N LYS A 54 -9.98 -2.59 -7.49
CA LYS A 54 -11.02 -2.74 -6.47
C LYS A 54 -10.48 -2.55 -5.06
N GLU A 55 -9.28 -3.07 -4.77
CA GLU A 55 -8.70 -2.92 -3.44
C GLU A 55 -8.34 -1.46 -3.14
N VAL A 56 -7.78 -0.72 -4.11
CA VAL A 56 -7.56 0.73 -3.98
C VAL A 56 -8.86 1.47 -3.73
N VAL A 57 -9.93 1.20 -4.49
CA VAL A 57 -11.24 1.85 -4.31
C VAL A 57 -11.80 1.60 -2.91
N LYS A 58 -11.69 0.37 -2.41
CA LYS A 58 -12.14 0.01 -1.07
C LYS A 58 -11.35 0.73 0.02
N MET A 59 -10.02 0.81 -0.13
CA MET A 59 -9.15 1.50 0.82
C MET A 59 -9.37 3.01 0.81
N GLU A 60 -9.52 3.64 -0.37
CA GLU A 60 -9.86 5.07 -0.51
C GLU A 60 -11.19 5.41 0.17
N LYS A 61 -12.18 4.51 0.08
CA LYS A 61 -13.46 4.68 0.81
C LYS A 61 -13.27 4.64 2.33
N SER A 62 -12.40 3.77 2.83
CA SER A 62 -12.07 3.70 4.26
C SER A 62 -11.31 4.94 4.71
N ARG A 63 -10.33 5.39 3.91
CA ARG A 63 -9.54 6.61 4.10
C ARG A 63 -10.45 7.84 4.23
N GLN A 64 -11.41 7.99 3.32
CA GLN A 64 -12.40 9.07 3.39
C GLN A 64 -13.23 9.03 4.69
N GLY A 65 -13.52 7.83 5.20
CA GLY A 65 -14.18 7.65 6.49
C GLY A 65 -13.37 8.21 7.66
N ILE A 66 -12.05 8.02 7.66
CA ILE A 66 -11.13 8.56 8.68
C ILE A 66 -11.05 10.09 8.56
N GLU A 67 -10.89 10.62 7.35
CA GLU A 67 -10.90 12.08 7.11
C GLU A 67 -12.18 12.74 7.61
N ASN A 68 -13.33 12.13 7.37
CA ASN A 68 -14.62 12.63 7.84
C ASN A 68 -14.71 12.64 9.38
N LYS A 69 -14.13 11.65 10.05
CA LYS A 69 -14.05 11.62 11.52
C LYS A 69 -13.17 12.75 12.03
N ILE A 70 -11.99 12.95 11.45
CA ILE A 70 -11.07 14.05 11.80
C ILE A 70 -11.78 15.40 11.62
N SER A 71 -12.35 15.66 10.43
CA SER A 71 -13.04 16.91 10.13
C SER A 71 -14.20 17.18 11.09
N SER A 72 -14.98 16.15 11.43
CA SER A 72 -16.09 16.27 12.38
C SER A 72 -15.60 16.59 13.81
N GLN A 73 -14.47 16.02 14.22
CA GLN A 73 -13.88 16.25 15.54
C GLN A 73 -13.25 17.64 15.62
N GLU A 74 -12.53 18.08 14.59
CA GLU A 74 -11.98 19.43 14.49
C GLU A 74 -13.07 20.50 14.52
N LYS A 75 -14.19 20.28 13.81
CA LYS A 75 -15.34 21.20 13.85
C LYS A 75 -15.90 21.35 15.27
N LYS A 76 -15.97 20.27 16.05
CA LYS A 76 -16.41 20.32 17.46
C LYS A 76 -15.43 21.11 18.31
N MET A 77 -14.13 20.90 18.12
CA MET A 77 -13.08 21.55 18.88
C MET A 77 -12.91 23.04 18.54
N ASN A 78 -13.23 23.44 17.31
CA ASN A 78 -13.18 24.83 16.85
C ASN A 78 -14.46 25.63 17.17
N ALA A 79 -15.45 25.03 17.82
CA ALA A 79 -16.65 25.75 18.24
C ALA A 79 -16.28 26.81 19.29
N LYS A 80 -16.87 28.02 19.18
CA LYS A 80 -16.56 29.17 20.06
C LYS A 80 -16.68 28.87 21.56
N ASP A 81 -17.57 27.97 21.93
CA ASP A 81 -17.84 27.59 23.32
C ASP A 81 -17.01 26.39 23.79
N TYR A 82 -16.23 25.75 22.91
CA TYR A 82 -15.53 24.50 23.24
C TYR A 82 -14.48 24.71 24.33
N ALA A 83 -13.60 25.71 24.15
CA ALA A 83 -12.53 25.99 25.11
C ALA A 83 -13.05 26.44 26.50
N SER A 84 -14.27 26.99 26.57
CA SER A 84 -14.86 27.47 27.83
C SER A 84 -15.76 26.46 28.52
N LYS A 85 -16.44 25.56 27.79
CA LYS A 85 -17.38 24.57 28.35
C LYS A 85 -16.80 23.16 28.52
N VAL A 86 -15.69 22.84 27.84
CA VAL A 86 -15.12 21.50 27.84
C VAL A 86 -13.94 21.43 28.83
N PRO A 87 -13.94 20.51 29.81
CA PRO A 87 -12.83 20.35 30.74
C PRO A 87 -11.50 20.04 30.04
N GLU A 88 -10.38 20.51 30.59
CA GLU A 88 -9.04 20.31 30.01
C GLU A 88 -8.70 18.84 29.74
N ALA A 89 -9.12 17.93 30.61
CA ALA A 89 -8.93 16.50 30.43
C ALA A 89 -9.61 15.97 29.13
N VAL A 90 -10.80 16.48 28.81
CA VAL A 90 -11.52 16.12 27.58
C VAL A 90 -10.87 16.80 26.38
N GLN A 91 -10.41 18.06 26.51
CA GLN A 91 -9.68 18.74 25.44
C GLN A 91 -8.38 18.03 25.07
N SER A 92 -7.64 17.52 26.05
CA SER A 92 -6.43 16.71 25.83
C SER A 92 -6.76 15.40 25.13
N ALA A 93 -7.77 14.68 25.61
CA ALA A 93 -8.22 13.42 25.00
C ALA A 93 -8.69 13.60 23.54
N ASP A 94 -9.40 14.69 23.24
CA ASP A 94 -9.85 14.99 21.87
C ASP A 94 -8.68 15.36 20.95
N LYS A 95 -7.64 16.04 21.44
CA LYS A 95 -6.40 16.30 20.69
C LYS A 95 -5.65 15.00 20.41
N GLU A 96 -5.40 14.18 21.42
CA GLU A 96 -4.72 12.89 21.28
C GLU A 96 -5.44 11.98 20.28
N LYS A 97 -6.78 11.98 20.32
CA LYS A 97 -7.59 11.21 19.38
C LYS A 97 -7.49 11.72 17.94
N ILE A 98 -7.40 13.03 17.71
CA ILE A 98 -7.13 13.57 16.37
C ILE A 98 -5.75 13.13 15.89
N GLU A 99 -4.72 13.25 16.74
CA GLU A 99 -3.36 12.84 16.38
C GLU A 99 -3.28 11.35 16.04
N SER A 100 -3.95 10.50 16.83
CA SER A 100 -4.06 9.07 16.54
C SER A 100 -4.74 8.80 15.20
N LEU A 101 -5.84 9.48 14.88
CA LEU A 101 -6.52 9.34 13.60
C LEU A 101 -5.67 9.86 12.42
N ARG A 102 -4.84 10.90 12.63
CA ARG A 102 -3.91 11.43 11.61
C ARG A 102 -2.79 10.45 11.32
N ILE A 103 -2.27 9.77 12.35
CA ILE A 103 -1.29 8.69 12.18
C ILE A 103 -1.91 7.54 11.38
N GLU A 104 -3.10 7.08 11.75
CA GLU A 104 -3.82 6.02 11.03
C GLU A 104 -4.06 6.40 9.56
N LEU A 105 -4.46 7.64 9.29
CA LEU A 105 -4.63 8.16 7.93
C LEU A 105 -3.31 8.13 7.14
N SER A 106 -2.20 8.55 7.75
CA SER A 106 -0.88 8.53 7.12
C SER A 106 -0.40 7.12 6.80
N GLU A 107 -0.66 6.15 7.67
CA GLU A 107 -0.34 4.74 7.42
C GLU A 107 -1.20 4.17 6.29
N MET A 108 -2.49 4.52 6.25
CA MET A 108 -3.39 4.12 5.18
C MET A 108 -2.98 4.71 3.82
N ASP A 109 -2.52 5.97 3.79
CA ASP A 109 -2.00 6.61 2.58
C ASP A 109 -0.79 5.86 2.01
N LYS A 110 0.17 5.51 2.88
CA LYS A 110 1.35 4.72 2.48
C LYS A 110 0.95 3.35 1.91
N ALA A 111 -0.04 2.70 2.53
CA ALA A 111 -0.53 1.41 2.07
C ALA A 111 -1.21 1.51 0.69
N ILE A 112 -2.03 2.55 0.48
CA ILE A 112 -2.67 2.84 -0.82
C ILE A 112 -1.62 3.14 -1.89
N GLU A 113 -0.61 3.95 -1.59
CA GLU A 113 0.50 4.22 -2.51
C GLU A 113 1.27 2.94 -2.87
N GLY A 114 1.50 2.05 -1.91
CA GLY A 114 2.13 0.76 -2.12
C GLY A 114 1.36 -0.09 -3.14
N ILE A 115 0.03 -0.16 -3.01
CA ILE A 115 -0.82 -0.89 -3.96
C ILE A 115 -0.90 -0.17 -5.32
N LYS A 116 -0.99 1.16 -5.34
CA LYS A 116 -0.99 1.94 -6.59
C LYS A 116 0.28 1.69 -7.41
N LYS A 117 1.44 1.56 -6.77
CA LYS A 117 2.69 1.16 -7.44
C LYS A 117 2.65 -0.23 -8.08
N MET A 118 1.71 -1.10 -7.68
CA MET A 118 1.48 -2.40 -8.32
C MET A 118 0.59 -2.31 -9.57
N LEU A 119 -0.07 -1.17 -9.81
CA LEU A 119 -0.90 -0.97 -11.02
C LEU A 119 -0.09 -0.46 -12.22
N ILE A 120 0.94 0.34 -11.95
CA ILE A 120 1.75 1.11 -12.90
C ILE A 120 2.93 0.29 -13.40
#